data_AF-A0A957BFA4-F1
#
_entry.id   AF-A0A957BFA4-F1
#
_cell.length_a   1.000
_cell.length_b   1.000
_cell.length_c   1.000
_cell.angle_alpha   90.00
_cell.angle_beta   90.00
_cell.angle_gamma   90.00
#
_symmetry.space_group_name_H-M   'P 1'
#
loop_
_entity.id
_entity.type
_entity.pdbx_description
1 polymer ?
#
loop_
_entity_poly.entity_id
_entity_poly.type
_entity_poly.pdbx_seq_one_letter_code
_entity_poly.pdbx_strand_id
1 'polypeptide(L)'
;MADRISNVIILRGAMIGAIIGSLLLTFRLDAAFLYFRLMLIGFSLAPIVATPIAETPHRVGLRYAADTIGLEVGMINLGAALLPSLGGVLAECISLDSIRVFILMIAILMFILHELVVARDPVVTSTVQAMSNDY
;
A
#
# COMPACT_ATOMS: atom_id res chain seq x y z
N MET A 1 -6.92 13.18 -16.98
CA MET A 1 -5.44 13.21 -16.86
C MET A 1 -4.98 13.89 -15.56
N ALA A 2 -5.63 14.97 -15.11
CA ALA A 2 -5.41 15.55 -13.77
C ALA A 2 -5.62 14.54 -12.62
N ASP A 3 -6.60 13.64 -12.72
CA ASP A 3 -6.87 12.61 -11.68
C ASP A 3 -5.73 11.61 -11.45
N ARG A 4 -4.97 11.24 -12.49
CA ARG A 4 -3.88 10.25 -12.35
C ARG A 4 -2.73 10.80 -11.50
N ILE A 5 -2.40 12.08 -11.68
CA ILE A 5 -1.33 12.76 -10.92
C ILE A 5 -1.76 12.91 -9.45
N SER A 6 -3.03 13.25 -9.21
CA SER A 6 -3.59 13.32 -7.86
C SER A 6 -3.56 11.95 -7.16
N ASN A 7 -3.95 10.88 -7.86
CA ASN A 7 -3.93 9.51 -7.33
C ASN A 7 -2.53 9.06 -6.89
N VAL A 8 -1.47 9.39 -7.65
CA VAL A 8 -0.09 9.04 -7.27
C VAL A 8 0.37 9.78 -6.00
N ILE A 9 -0.01 11.06 -5.84
CA ILE A 9 0.34 11.85 -4.65
C ILE A 9 -0.40 11.31 -3.42
N ILE A 10 -1.68 10.95 -3.57
CA ILE A 10 -2.50 10.33 -2.50
C ILE A 10 -1.90 8.98 -2.09
N LEU A 11 -1.51 8.14 -3.05
CA LEU A 11 -0.87 6.85 -2.78
C LEU A 11 0.49 7.01 -2.08
N ARG A 12 1.32 7.96 -2.55
CA ARG A 12 2.61 8.26 -1.89
C ARG A 12 2.44 8.72 -0.45
N GLY A 13 1.50 9.64 -0.20
CA GLY A 13 1.19 10.11 1.16
C GLY A 13 0.73 8.96 2.06
N ALA A 14 -0.13 8.09 1.53
CA ALA A 14 -0.61 6.91 2.24
C ALA A 14 0.52 5.92 2.58
N MET A 15 1.43 5.65 1.64
CA MET A 15 2.55 4.74 1.88
C MET A 15 3.56 5.29 2.87
N ILE A 16 3.84 6.60 2.81
CA ILE A 16 4.66 7.27 3.83
C ILE A 16 3.97 7.13 5.20
N GLY A 17 2.67 7.33 5.28
CA GLY A 17 1.88 7.11 6.50
C GLY A 17 1.96 5.66 7.02
N ALA A 18 1.94 4.67 6.13
CA ALA A 18 2.05 3.26 6.49
C ALA A 18 3.44 2.93 7.05
N ILE A 19 4.51 3.47 6.45
CA ILE A 19 5.88 3.32 6.94
C ILE A 19 6.03 3.97 8.31
N ILE A 20 5.54 5.19 8.47
CA ILE A 20 5.57 5.90 9.76
C ILE A 20 4.80 5.08 10.82
N GLY A 21 3.59 4.62 10.50
CA GLY A 21 2.78 3.79 11.39
C GLY A 21 3.48 2.49 11.81
N SER A 22 4.11 1.79 10.85
CA SER A 22 4.87 0.57 11.11
C SER A 22 6.16 0.82 11.90
N LEU A 23 6.85 1.93 11.64
CA LEU A 23 8.06 2.32 12.37
C LEU A 23 7.72 2.65 13.83
N LEU A 24 6.63 3.40 14.04
CA LEU A 24 6.12 3.66 15.39
C LEU A 24 5.73 2.36 16.10
N LEU A 25 5.22 1.33 15.40
CA LEU A 25 4.88 0.04 15.99
C LEU A 25 6.11 -0.71 16.54
N THR A 26 7.28 -0.48 15.95
CA THR A 26 8.55 -1.10 16.35
C THR A 26 9.09 -0.50 17.65
N PHE A 27 8.79 0.77 17.91
CA PHE A 27 9.11 1.39 19.19
C PHE A 27 8.14 0.95 20.29
N ARG A 28 8.68 0.58 21.47
CA ARG A 28 7.91 0.36 22.71
C ARG A 28 7.38 1.70 23.25
N LEU A 29 6.44 2.32 22.55
CA LEU A 29 5.65 3.44 23.05
C LEU A 29 4.42 2.94 23.81
N ASP A 30 3.95 3.77 24.74
CA ASP A 30 2.82 3.54 25.65
C ASP A 30 1.52 3.06 24.98
N ALA A 31 0.63 2.43 25.75
CA ALA A 31 -0.59 1.79 25.26
C ALA A 31 -1.54 2.78 24.52
N ALA A 32 -1.56 4.05 24.92
CA ALA A 32 -2.32 5.10 24.26
C ALA A 32 -1.89 5.33 22.80
N PHE A 33 -0.59 5.17 22.50
CA PHE A 33 -0.07 5.33 21.16
C PHE A 33 -0.40 4.15 20.24
N LEU A 34 -0.86 3.01 20.77
CA LEU A 34 -1.22 1.84 19.95
C LEU A 34 -2.40 2.16 19.02
N TYR A 35 -3.43 2.81 19.55
CA TYR A 35 -4.63 3.19 18.79
C TYR A 35 -4.29 4.17 17.67
N PHE A 36 -3.44 5.16 17.94
CA PHE A 36 -3.00 6.13 16.94
C PHE A 36 -2.22 5.47 15.80
N ARG A 37 -1.33 4.53 16.13
CA ARG A 37 -0.58 3.74 15.14
C ARG A 37 -1.49 2.91 14.23
N LEU A 38 -2.45 2.19 14.82
CA LEU A 38 -3.43 1.41 14.07
C LEU A 38 -4.31 2.28 13.18
N MET A 39 -4.75 3.43 13.68
CA MET A 39 -5.55 4.39 12.90
C MET A 39 -4.75 4.91 11.70
N LEU A 40 -3.46 5.21 11.89
CA LEU A 40 -2.60 5.68 10.80
C LEU A 40 -2.38 4.59 9.74
N ILE A 41 -2.11 3.35 10.16
CA ILE A 41 -1.95 2.21 9.24
C ILE A 41 -3.26 1.95 8.48
N GLY A 42 -4.41 1.92 9.18
CA GLY A 42 -5.71 1.69 8.57
C GLY A 42 -6.12 2.79 7.59
N PHE A 43 -5.86 4.05 7.95
CA PHE A 43 -6.08 5.20 7.08
C PHE A 43 -5.23 5.14 5.81
N SER A 44 -3.96 4.76 5.95
CA SER A 44 -3.07 4.55 4.80
C SER A 44 -3.51 3.41 3.89
N LEU A 45 -4.04 2.32 4.46
CA LEU A 45 -4.47 1.17 3.66
C LEU A 45 -5.66 1.49 2.75
N ALA A 46 -6.52 2.43 3.15
CA ALA A 46 -7.72 2.80 2.40
C ALA A 46 -7.44 3.22 0.94
N PRO A 47 -6.62 4.25 0.65
CA PRO A 47 -6.31 4.63 -0.73
C PRO A 47 -5.46 3.58 -1.46
N ILE A 48 -4.60 2.83 -0.75
CA ILE A 48 -3.77 1.78 -1.37
C ILE A 48 -4.63 0.73 -2.08
N VAL A 49 -5.76 0.33 -1.49
CA VAL A 49 -6.68 -0.64 -2.11
C VAL A 49 -7.82 0.02 -2.90
N ALA A 50 -8.28 1.22 -2.51
CA ALA A 50 -9.42 1.87 -3.15
C ALA A 50 -9.08 2.50 -4.50
N THR A 51 -7.89 3.09 -4.64
CA THR A 51 -7.49 3.77 -5.88
C THR A 51 -7.41 2.81 -7.08
N PRO A 52 -6.80 1.62 -6.99
CA PRO A 52 -6.82 0.64 -8.08
C PRO A 52 -8.24 0.25 -8.48
N ILE A 53 -9.09 -0.10 -7.51
CA ILE A 53 -10.47 -0.55 -7.73
C ILE A 53 -11.31 0.54 -8.41
N ALA A 54 -11.14 1.80 -8.01
CA ALA A 54 -11.83 2.94 -8.62
C ALA A 54 -11.39 3.19 -10.07
N GLU A 55 -10.16 2.84 -10.42
CA GLU A 55 -9.61 2.98 -11.77
C GLU A 55 -9.97 1.79 -12.68
N THR A 56 -10.30 0.62 -12.11
CA THR A 56 -10.62 -0.61 -12.86
C THR A 56 -11.70 -0.41 -13.94
N PRO A 57 -12.85 0.25 -13.68
CA PRO A 57 -13.85 0.53 -14.71
C PRO A 57 -13.33 1.38 -15.87
N HIS A 58 -12.37 2.27 -15.60
CA HIS A 58 -11.73 3.11 -16.61
C HIS A 58 -10.72 2.32 -17.46
N ARG A 59 -10.11 1.26 -16.90
CA ARG A 59 -9.11 0.42 -17.58
C ARG A 59 -9.71 -0.68 -18.45
N VAL A 60 -10.75 -1.38 -17.95
CA VAL A 60 -11.34 -2.54 -18.63
C VAL A 60 -12.72 -2.27 -19.23
N GLY A 61 -13.28 -1.08 -18.99
CA GLY A 61 -14.63 -0.71 -19.39
C GLY A 61 -15.71 -1.29 -18.47
N LEU A 62 -16.87 -0.63 -18.40
CA LEU A 62 -17.96 -0.97 -17.47
C LEU A 62 -18.42 -2.43 -17.57
N ARG A 63 -18.33 -3.05 -18.76
CA ARG A 63 -18.79 -4.41 -19.02
C ARG A 63 -17.96 -5.49 -18.32
N TYR A 64 -16.65 -5.27 -18.13
CA TYR A 64 -15.73 -6.23 -17.51
C TYR A 64 -15.27 -5.79 -16.11
N ALA A 65 -15.70 -4.61 -15.67
CA ALA A 65 -15.28 -4.02 -14.40
C ALA A 65 -15.66 -4.89 -13.19
N ALA A 66 -16.91 -5.37 -13.12
CA ALA A 66 -17.40 -6.15 -11.98
C ALA A 66 -16.61 -7.47 -11.82
N ASP A 67 -16.39 -8.20 -12.92
CA ASP A 67 -15.64 -9.47 -12.90
C ASP A 67 -14.17 -9.23 -12.49
N THR A 68 -13.56 -8.16 -12.99
CA THR A 68 -12.17 -7.82 -12.68
C THR A 68 -12.01 -7.37 -11.24
N ILE A 69 -12.88 -6.50 -10.74
CA ILE A 69 -12.89 -6.04 -9.35
C ILE A 69 -13.09 -7.24 -8.40
N GLY A 70 -13.97 -8.18 -8.77
CA GLY A 70 -14.18 -9.41 -8.01
C GLY A 70 -12.90 -10.25 -7.86
N LEU A 71 -12.14 -10.40 -8.94
CA LEU A 71 -10.83 -11.06 -8.91
C LEU A 71 -9.80 -10.27 -8.09
N GLU A 72 -9.72 -8.94 -8.27
CA GLU A 72 -8.81 -8.06 -7.51
C GLU A 72 -9.05 -8.18 -5.99
N VAL A 73 -10.30 -8.03 -5.56
CA VAL A 73 -10.69 -8.15 -4.14
C VAL A 73 -10.46 -9.58 -3.62
N GLY A 74 -10.69 -10.60 -4.45
CA GLY A 74 -10.36 -11.99 -4.13
C GLY A 74 -8.88 -12.17 -3.81
N MET A 75 -7.99 -11.64 -4.65
CA MET A 75 -6.54 -11.73 -4.44
C MET A 75 -6.09 -10.93 -3.22
N ILE A 76 -6.69 -9.76 -2.95
CA ILE A 76 -6.44 -8.97 -1.73
C ILE A 76 -6.76 -9.80 -0.48
N ASN A 77 -7.94 -10.43 -0.44
CA ASN A 77 -8.35 -11.26 0.70
C ASN A 77 -7.46 -12.49 0.88
N LEU A 78 -7.04 -13.12 -0.22
CA LEU A 78 -6.06 -14.21 -0.16
C LEU A 78 -4.74 -13.74 0.47
N GLY A 79 -4.21 -12.60 0.04
CA GLY A 79 -3.01 -12.01 0.65
C GLY A 79 -3.21 -11.68 2.15
N ALA A 80 -4.37 -11.12 2.50
CA ALA A 80 -4.72 -10.78 3.88
C ALA A 80 -4.86 -12.00 4.80
N ALA A 81 -5.15 -13.19 4.28
CA ALA A 81 -5.14 -14.44 5.05
C ALA A 81 -3.76 -15.12 5.06
N LEU A 82 -3.06 -15.10 3.92
CA LEU A 82 -1.74 -15.72 3.75
C LEU A 82 -0.67 -15.06 4.63
N LEU A 83 -0.60 -13.73 4.65
CA LEU A 83 0.46 -13.01 5.37
C LEU A 83 0.40 -13.24 6.89
N PRO A 84 -0.76 -13.11 7.58
CA PRO A 84 -0.86 -13.42 9.00
C PRO A 84 -0.68 -14.90 9.30
N SER A 85 -1.14 -15.80 8.41
CA SER A 85 -0.94 -17.24 8.57
C SER A 85 0.55 -17.60 8.57
N LEU A 86 1.31 -17.06 7.59
CA LEU A 86 2.75 -17.24 7.52
C LEU A 86 3.44 -16.62 8.74
N GLY A 87 3.04 -15.41 9.14
CA GLY A 87 3.55 -14.74 10.33
C GLY A 87 3.29 -15.52 11.62
N GLY A 88 2.13 -16.17 11.74
CA GLY A 88 1.75 -17.02 12.87
C GLY A 88 2.62 -18.27 12.97
N VAL A 89 2.81 -18.98 11.85
CA VAL A 89 3.71 -20.15 11.79
C VAL A 89 5.16 -19.75 12.14
N LEU A 90 5.63 -18.59 11.64
CA LEU A 90 6.96 -18.07 12.00
C LEU A 90 7.07 -17.69 13.49
N ALA A 91 6.00 -17.15 14.08
CA ALA A 91 5.96 -16.79 15.49
C ALA A 91 6.01 -18.02 16.40
N GLU A 92 5.37 -19.12 15.98
CA GLU A 92 5.38 -20.40 16.69
C GLU A 92 6.77 -21.07 16.66
N CYS A 93 7.47 -20.99 15.52
CA CYS A 93 8.80 -21.59 15.35
C CYS A 93 9.94 -20.82 16.02
N ILE A 94 9.85 -19.49 16.15
CA ILE A 94 10.99 -18.65 16.61
C ILE A 94 10.69 -17.98 17.95
N SER A 95 9.63 -17.17 18.02
CA SER A 95 9.11 -16.47 19.23
C SER A 95 8.12 -15.38 18.84
N LEU A 96 7.22 -15.01 19.75
CA LEU A 96 6.25 -13.91 19.60
C LEU A 96 6.92 -12.55 19.32
N ASP A 97 8.19 -12.37 19.71
CA ASP A 97 8.95 -11.14 19.43
C ASP A 97 9.23 -10.92 17.94
N SER A 98 9.24 -12.00 17.14
CA SER A 98 9.46 -11.97 15.69
C SER A 98 8.32 -11.28 14.93
N ILE A 99 7.13 -11.15 15.51
CA ILE A 99 5.97 -10.50 14.89
C ILE A 99 6.26 -9.02 14.58
N ARG A 100 6.96 -8.31 15.48
CA ARG A 100 7.31 -6.90 15.27
C ARG A 100 8.25 -6.72 14.08
N VAL A 101 9.23 -7.61 13.96
CA VAL A 101 10.18 -7.62 12.84
C VAL A 101 9.49 -8.02 11.53
N PHE A 102 8.56 -8.97 11.59
CA PHE A 102 7.79 -9.42 10.42
C PHE A 102 6.93 -8.31 9.82
N ILE A 103 6.21 -7.55 10.65
CA ILE A 103 5.41 -6.41 10.19
C ILE A 103 6.29 -5.34 9.55
N LEU A 104 7.44 -5.01 10.16
CA LEU A 104 8.40 -4.07 9.60
C LEU A 104 8.92 -4.54 8.23
N MET A 105 9.28 -5.83 8.10
CA MET A 105 9.74 -6.42 6.85
C MET A 105 8.69 -6.33 5.75
N ILE A 106 7.42 -6.62 6.05
CA ILE A 106 6.33 -6.50 5.08
C ILE A 106 6.14 -5.04 4.65
N ALA A 107 6.18 -4.09 5.59
CA ALA A 107 6.04 -2.67 5.27
C ALA A 107 7.17 -2.17 4.36
N ILE A 108 8.42 -2.57 4.64
CA ILE A 108 9.58 -2.24 3.80
C ILE A 108 9.43 -2.87 2.40
N LEU A 109 9.05 -4.15 2.35
CA LEU A 109 8.83 -4.84 1.08
C LEU A 109 7.77 -4.13 0.23
N MET A 110 6.67 -3.74 0.86
CA MET A 110 5.59 -3.01 0.19
C MET A 110 6.07 -1.66 -0.36
N PHE A 111 6.91 -0.94 0.39
CA PHE A 111 7.51 0.32 -0.05
C PHE A 111 8.45 0.13 -1.24
N ILE A 112 9.33 -0.88 -1.20
CA ILE A 112 10.25 -1.20 -2.30
C ILE A 112 9.46 -1.56 -3.57
N LEU A 113 8.42 -2.40 -3.44
CA LEU A 113 7.57 -2.75 -4.57
C LEU A 113 6.90 -1.52 -5.18
N HIS A 114 6.37 -0.62 -4.35
CA HIS A 114 5.77 0.61 -4.86
C HIS A 114 6.79 1.51 -5.55
N GLU A 115 7.97 1.71 -4.95
CA GLU A 115 9.01 2.52 -5.58
C GLU A 115 9.48 1.90 -6.90
N LEU A 116 9.52 0.57 -6.99
CA LEU A 116 9.85 -0.15 -8.23
C LEU A 116 8.74 -0.02 -9.29
N VAL A 117 7.47 -0.01 -8.88
CA VAL A 117 6.33 0.27 -9.78
C VAL A 117 6.41 1.70 -10.29
N VAL A 118 6.64 2.67 -9.40
CA VAL A 118 6.82 4.09 -9.77
C VAL A 118 8.03 4.28 -10.68
N ALA A 119 9.15 3.61 -10.40
CA ALA A 119 10.36 3.65 -11.22
C ALA A 119 10.18 2.97 -12.60
N ARG A 120 9.18 2.09 -12.73
CA ARG A 120 8.87 1.39 -13.99
C ARG A 120 7.81 2.06 -14.84
N ASP A 121 7.17 3.14 -14.37
CA ASP A 121 6.27 3.96 -15.16
C ASP A 121 7.05 5.10 -15.85
N PRO A 122 7.47 4.97 -17.14
CA PRO A 122 8.31 5.95 -17.81
C PRO A 122 7.53 7.19 -18.30
N VAL A 123 6.21 7.23 -18.07
CA VAL A 123 5.30 8.24 -18.62
C VAL A 123 5.30 9.55 -17.81
N VAL A 124 5.72 9.50 -16.54
CA VAL A 124 5.73 10.68 -15.65
C VAL A 124 6.93 11.59 -15.93
N THR A 125 8.08 11.02 -16.27
CA THR A 125 9.31 11.80 -16.47
C THR A 125 9.28 12.63 -17.76
N SER A 126 8.69 12.10 -18.84
CA SER A 126 8.60 12.81 -20.12
C SER A 126 7.57 13.96 -20.14
N THR A 127 6.56 13.94 -19.25
CA THR A 127 5.50 14.97 -19.21
C THR A 127 5.82 16.12 -18.28
N VAL A 128 6.52 15.87 -17.16
CA VAL A 128 7.04 16.94 -16.30
C VAL A 128 8.15 17.74 -17.00
N GLN A 129 8.98 17.08 -17.82
CA GLN A 129 9.95 17.78 -18.67
C GLN A 129 9.30 18.56 -19.82
N ALA A 130 8.19 18.09 -20.39
CA ALA A 130 7.45 18.84 -21.42
C ALA A 130 6.74 20.07 -20.84
N MET A 131 6.08 19.94 -19.67
CA MET A 131 5.39 21.06 -19.01
C MET A 131 6.37 22.09 -18.43
N SER A 132 7.57 21.68 -18.00
CA SER A 132 8.65 22.60 -17.57
C SER A 132 9.30 23.35 -18.74
N ASN A 133 9.14 22.89 -19.98
CA ASN A 133 9.74 23.48 -21.17
C ASN A 133 8.78 24.45 -21.91
N ASP A 134 7.52 24.53 -21.45
CA ASP A 134 6.48 25.42 -21.99
C ASP A 134 6.14 26.61 -21.03
N TYR A 135 6.96 26.86 -20.00
CA TYR A 135 6.90 28.05 -19.13
C TYR A 135 8.21 28.84 -19.13
#